data_AF-A0A2H3P3H2-F1
#
_entry.id   AF-A0A2H3P3H2-F1
#
_cell.length_a   1.000
_cell.length_b   1.000
_cell.length_c   1.000
_cell.angle_alpha   90.00
_cell.angle_beta   90.00
_cell.angle_gamma   90.00
#
_symmetry.space_group_name_H-M   'P 1'
#
loop_
_entity.id
_entity.type
_entity.pdbx_description
1 polymer ?
#
loop_
_entity_poly.entity_id
_entity_poly.type
_entity_poly.pdbx_seq_one_letter_code
_entity_poly.pdbx_strand_id
1 'polypeptide(L)' 'MSDDIFGSASDGSVSSGQDTTDLQEDVSQEKMTQLNVEIPEALHQRLKMHAAKHGQTIKEVVREVIDSSIDT' A
#
# COMPACT_ATOMS: atom_id res chain seq x y z
N MET A 1 35.51 -38.66 -34.34
CA MET A 1 34.28 -38.09 -33.77
C MET A 1 34.68 -36.67 -33.38
N SER A 2 34.73 -35.68 -34.29
CA SER A 2 33.62 -35.08 -35.07
C SER A 2 32.48 -34.74 -34.12
N ASP A 3 31.99 -33.53 -33.95
CA ASP A 3 32.27 -32.20 -34.49
C ASP A 3 31.47 -31.28 -33.54
N ASP A 4 32.00 -30.10 -33.26
CA ASP A 4 31.32 -28.87 -32.84
C ASP A 4 29.86 -28.96 -32.38
N ILE A 5 29.66 -28.96 -31.04
CA ILE A 5 28.39 -28.52 -30.45
C ILE A 5 28.57 -27.06 -30.03
N PHE A 6 28.36 -26.21 -31.03
CA PHE A 6 27.78 -24.87 -30.98
C PHE A 6 27.66 -24.24 -29.60
N GLY A 7 28.46 -23.19 -29.40
CA GLY A 7 28.31 -22.21 -28.35
C GLY A 7 26.87 -21.67 -28.30
N SER A 8 26.22 -21.90 -27.17
CA SER A 8 25.12 -21.07 -26.71
C SER A 8 25.68 -20.05 -25.73
N ALA A 9 26.36 -19.05 -26.26
CA ALA A 9 26.38 -17.74 -25.61
C ALA A 9 24.95 -17.18 -25.77
N SER A 10 24.03 -17.66 -24.94
CA SER A 10 22.75 -17.00 -24.75
C SER A 10 23.06 -15.65 -24.12
N ASP A 11 23.14 -14.67 -25.01
CA ASP A 11 23.14 -13.24 -24.79
C ASP A 11 22.48 -12.87 -23.47
N GLY A 12 23.32 -12.70 -22.46
CA GLY A 12 22.95 -12.10 -21.19
C GLY A 12 22.75 -10.61 -21.42
N SER A 13 21.67 -10.23 -22.10
CA SER A 13 21.10 -8.91 -21.95
C SER A 13 20.37 -8.88 -20.61
N VAL A 14 21.15 -8.73 -19.54
CA VAL A 14 20.66 -8.05 -18.34
C VAL A 14 20.22 -6.67 -18.84
N SER A 15 18.92 -6.53 -19.06
CA SER A 15 18.31 -5.24 -19.34
C SER A 15 18.72 -4.31 -18.21
N SER A 16 19.63 -3.38 -18.53
CA SER A 16 19.95 -2.20 -17.74
C SER A 16 18.70 -1.36 -17.62
N GLY A 17 17.82 -1.81 -16.73
CA GLY A 17 16.57 -1.20 -16.33
C GLY A 17 16.36 -1.61 -14.88
N GLN A 18 17.37 -1.41 -14.05
CA GLN A 18 17.16 -1.36 -12.62
C GLN A 18 16.39 -0.05 -12.40
N ASP A 19 15.07 -0.12 -12.52
CA ASP A 19 14.14 0.94 -12.13
C ASP A 19 14.41 1.27 -10.66
N THR A 20 15.32 2.21 -10.44
CA THR A 20 15.63 2.79 -9.13
C THR A 20 14.56 3.81 -8.73
N THR A 21 13.44 3.88 -9.46
CA THR A 21 12.31 4.75 -9.20
C THR A 21 11.62 4.42 -7.87
N ASP A 22 11.72 3.18 -7.38
CA ASP A 22 11.21 2.77 -6.05
C ASP A 22 12.07 3.24 -4.86
N LEU A 23 13.22 3.91 -5.09
CA LEU A 23 14.11 4.39 -4.02
C LEU A 23 13.90 5.87 -3.66
N GLN A 24 12.87 6.51 -4.18
CA GLN A 24 12.57 7.92 -3.88
C GLN A 24 11.16 8.09 -3.37
N GLU A 25 10.88 7.68 -2.14
CA GLU A 25 9.75 8.27 -1.39
C GLU A 25 9.89 8.13 0.13
N ASP A 26 11.10 8.23 0.69
CA ASP A 26 11.27 8.46 2.14
C ASP A 26 11.21 9.97 2.44
N VAL A 27 10.14 10.61 1.99
CA VAL A 27 9.86 12.03 2.23
C VAL A 27 9.06 12.20 3.51
N SER A 28 9.72 12.06 4.67
CA SER A 28 9.20 12.51 5.97
C SER A 28 7.70 12.26 6.19
N GLN A 29 7.21 11.07 5.81
CA GLN A 29 5.85 10.68 6.13
C GLN A 29 5.81 10.41 7.63
N GLU A 30 4.92 11.10 8.34
CA GLU A 30 4.67 10.83 9.74
C GLU A 30 4.46 9.32 9.92
N LYS A 31 5.16 8.71 10.89
CA LYS A 31 5.16 7.25 11.04
C LYS A 31 3.75 6.78 11.40
N MET A 32 3.04 6.28 10.38
CA MET A 32 1.71 5.71 10.55
C MET A 32 1.80 4.34 11.20
N THR A 33 0.95 4.09 12.20
CA THR A 33 0.78 2.77 12.82
C THR A 33 -0.57 2.18 12.42
N GLN A 34 -0.71 0.86 12.54
CA GLN A 34 -1.96 0.16 12.25
C GLN A 34 -2.64 -0.22 13.57
N LEU A 35 -3.96 0.02 13.62
CA LEU A 35 -4.82 -0.36 14.73
C LEU A 35 -5.89 -1.32 14.23
N ASN A 36 -5.91 -2.54 14.78
CA ASN A 36 -6.94 -3.53 14.48
C ASN A 36 -7.96 -3.55 15.63
N VAL A 37 -9.23 -3.35 15.31
CA VAL A 37 -10.32 -3.34 16.29
C VAL A 37 -11.50 -4.15 15.79
N GLU A 38 -12.17 -4.81 16.73
CA GLU A 38 -13.46 -5.45 16.49
C GLU A 38 -14.57 -4.46 16.80
N ILE A 39 -15.54 -4.33 15.89
CA ILE A 39 -16.68 -3.44 16.05
C ILE A 39 -17.98 -4.17 15.76
N PRO A 40 -19.12 -3.77 16.39
CA PRO A 40 -20.42 -4.32 16.05
C PRO A 40 -20.75 -4.12 14.57
N GLU A 41 -21.40 -5.11 13.94
CA GLU A 41 -21.76 -5.04 12.52
C GLU A 41 -22.64 -3.82 12.21
N ALA A 42 -23.59 -3.50 13.09
CA ALA A 42 -24.44 -2.33 12.97
C ALA A 42 -23.61 -1.03 12.93
N LEU A 43 -22.50 -0.96 13.67
CA LEU A 43 -21.61 0.20 13.66
C LEU A 43 -20.83 0.27 12.34
N HIS A 44 -20.32 -0.86 11.86
CA HIS A 44 -19.64 -0.94 10.56
C HIS A 44 -20.55 -0.50 9.41
N GLN A 45 -21.82 -0.91 9.41
CA GLN A 45 -22.80 -0.49 8.40
C GLN A 45 -23.05 1.04 8.46
N ARG A 46 -23.17 1.61 9.66
CA ARG A 46 -23.31 3.05 9.84
C ARG A 46 -22.09 3.83 9.35
N LEU A 47 -20.88 3.35 9.63
CA LEU A 47 -19.64 3.93 9.11
C LEU A 47 -19.61 3.90 7.58
N LYS A 48 -20.01 2.79 6.95
CA LYS A 48 -20.11 2.68 5.49
C LYS A 48 -21.08 3.70 4.90
N MET A 49 -22.27 3.83 5.47
CA MET A 49 -23.26 4.79 5.00
C MET A 49 -22.77 6.23 5.14
N HIS A 50 -22.13 6.56 6.27
CA HIS A 50 -21.56 7.89 6.50
C HIS A 50 -20.45 8.20 5.49
N ALA A 51 -19.48 7.29 5.34
CA ALA A 51 -18.40 7.39 4.36
C ALA A 51 -18.94 7.64 2.95
N ALA A 52 -19.92 6.84 2.50
CA ALA A 52 -20.54 6.99 1.18
C ALA A 52 -21.27 8.34 1.01
N LYS A 53 -21.97 8.81 2.05
CA LYS A 53 -22.70 10.08 2.02
C LYS A 53 -21.76 11.30 1.89
N HIS A 54 -20.59 11.22 2.52
CA HIS A 54 -19.63 12.32 2.58
C HIS A 54 -18.50 12.21 1.55
N GLY A 55 -18.49 11.16 0.72
CA GLY A 55 -17.43 10.91 -0.26
C GLY A 55 -16.08 10.60 0.39
N GLN A 56 -16.09 10.14 1.65
CA GLN A 56 -14.90 9.82 2.43
C GLN A 56 -14.70 8.29 2.47
N THR A 57 -13.50 7.87 2.82
CA THR A 57 -13.21 6.48 3.17
C THR A 57 -13.56 6.22 4.64
N ILE A 58 -13.82 4.95 4.98
CA ILE A 58 -14.06 4.55 6.38
C ILE A 58 -12.85 4.91 7.26
N LYS A 59 -11.62 4.83 6.71
CA LYS A 59 -10.39 5.17 7.44
C LYS A 59 -10.34 6.63 7.85
N GLU A 60 -10.73 7.54 6.95
CA GLU A 60 -10.78 8.98 7.25
C GLU A 60 -11.81 9.29 8.32
N VAL A 61 -13.01 8.72 8.20
CA VAL A 61 -14.07 8.88 9.20
C VAL A 61 -13.60 8.39 10.58
N VAL A 62 -12.95 7.21 10.63
CA VAL A 62 -12.43 6.66 11.89
C VAL A 62 -11.31 7.54 12.45
N ARG A 63 -10.41 8.05 11.61
CA ARG A 63 -9.35 8.97 12.03
C ARG A 63 -9.93 10.23 12.66
N GLU A 64 -10.88 10.88 12.00
CA GLU A 64 -11.54 12.10 12.50
C GLU A 64 -12.24 11.88 13.85
N VAL A 65 -12.93 10.74 14.00
CA VAL A 65 -13.60 10.38 15.26
C VAL A 65 -12.59 10.15 16.38
N ILE A 66 -11.50 9.44 16.11
CA ILE A 66 -10.44 9.19 17.10
C ILE A 66 -9.78 10.51 17.52
N ASP A 67 -9.41 11.35 16.55
CA ASP A 67 -8.78 12.66 16.78
C ASP A 67 -9.68 13.54 17.67
N SER A 68 -10.95 13.69 17.28
CA SER A 68 -11.95 14.46 18.03
C SER A 68 -12.22 13.92 19.45
N SER A 69 -12.00 12.63 19.68
CA SER A 69 -12.27 11.98 20.97
C SER A 69 -11.09 12.06 21.93
N ILE A 70 -9.85 12.24 21.44
CA ILE A 70 -8.64 12.31 22.28
C ILE A 70 -8.42 13.74 22.81
N ASP A 71 -8.85 14.76 22.07
CA ASP A 71 -8.76 16.17 22.48
C ASP A 71 -9.84 16.60 23.51
N THR A 72 -10.71 15.69 23.94
CA THR A 72 -11.73 15.92 24.99
C THR A 72 -11.28 15.36 26.34
#